data_AF-A0A9E3IU89-F1
#
_entry.id   AF-A0A9E3IU89-F1
#
_cell.length_a   1.000
_cell.length_b   1.000
_cell.length_c   1.000
_cell.angle_alpha   90.00
_cell.angle_beta   90.00
_cell.angle_gamma   90.00
#
_symmetry.space_group_name_H-M   'P 1'
#
loop_
_entity.id
_entity.type
_entity.pdbx_description
1 polymer ?
#
loop_
_entity_poly.entity_id
_entity_poly.type
_entity_poly.pdbx_seq_one_letter_code
_entity_poly.pdbx_strand_id
1 'polypeptide(L)'
;MKAVLLAAAFLLPAAGVARAEPPATPALRGGPHDFDFEFGDWRCHLKRRLHPLTGSQDWVEYDGTSNVRKVWNGKANLGELELDGPAGHLEGLSLRLYNPQAGQWNVTFANGAAGMVTPAMIGGFQGGRGEFYNQDTYGDRAIFVRFIFSDITPSSFKLVQAFSDDAGKTWEDNWIATFSR
;
A
#
# COMPACT_ATOMS: atom_id res chain seq x y z
N MET A 1 2.81 -57.38 41.84
CA MET A 1 1.81 -56.62 41.04
C MET A 1 2.12 -55.14 41.17
N LYS A 2 2.69 -54.51 40.13
CA LYS A 2 2.92 -53.05 40.07
C LYS A 2 2.14 -52.53 38.86
N ALA A 3 1.19 -51.64 39.12
CA ALA A 3 0.30 -51.07 38.12
C ALA A 3 1.07 -50.07 37.24
N VAL A 4 0.93 -50.20 35.92
CA VAL A 4 1.40 -49.23 34.93
C VAL A 4 0.29 -48.22 34.73
N LEU A 5 0.51 -46.96 35.09
CA LEU A 5 -0.37 -45.86 34.67
C LEU A 5 0.01 -45.45 33.24
N LEU A 6 -0.92 -45.64 32.29
CA LEU A 6 -0.88 -44.98 30.99
C LEU A 6 -1.27 -43.51 31.18
N ALA A 7 -0.31 -42.60 30.98
CA ALA A 7 -0.62 -41.18 30.81
C ALA A 7 -1.08 -40.95 29.37
N ALA A 8 -2.37 -40.69 29.17
CA ALA A 8 -2.90 -40.22 27.90
C ALA A 8 -2.51 -38.75 27.71
N ALA A 9 -1.61 -38.48 26.78
CA ALA A 9 -1.31 -37.12 26.36
C ALA A 9 -2.48 -36.57 25.52
N PHE A 10 -3.23 -35.62 26.07
CA PHE A 10 -4.18 -34.84 25.31
C PHE A 10 -3.41 -33.83 24.43
N LEU A 11 -3.31 -34.12 23.14
CA LEU A 11 -2.93 -33.15 22.12
C LEU A 11 -4.07 -32.13 21.99
N LEU A 12 -3.90 -30.95 22.58
CA LEU A 12 -4.72 -29.80 22.26
C LEU A 12 -4.39 -29.36 20.82
N PRO A 13 -5.38 -29.16 19.94
CA PRO A 13 -5.11 -28.56 18.65
C PRO A 13 -4.63 -27.12 18.89
N ALA A 14 -3.46 -26.78 18.36
CA ALA A 14 -3.04 -25.40 18.27
C ALA A 14 -4.11 -24.66 17.46
N ALA A 15 -4.85 -23.76 18.11
CA ALA A 15 -5.73 -22.83 17.43
C ALA A 15 -4.83 -21.94 16.56
N GLY A 16 -4.63 -22.34 15.31
CA GLY A 16 -4.03 -21.48 14.31
C GLY A 16 -4.87 -20.21 14.26
N VAL A 17 -4.23 -19.07 14.48
CA VAL A 17 -4.85 -17.78 14.20
C VAL A 17 -5.21 -17.82 12.73
N ALA A 18 -6.49 -18.03 12.43
CA ALA A 18 -6.98 -17.99 11.07
C ALA A 18 -6.70 -16.58 10.56
N ARG A 19 -5.70 -16.44 9.68
CA ARG A 19 -5.46 -15.20 8.95
C ARG A 19 -6.74 -14.92 8.19
N ALA A 20 -7.45 -13.85 8.55
CA ALA A 20 -8.61 -13.42 7.81
C ALA A 20 -8.19 -13.24 6.35
N GLU A 21 -8.81 -14.00 5.45
CA GLU A 21 -8.65 -13.79 4.03
C GLU A 21 -9.13 -12.38 3.72
N PRO A 22 -8.38 -11.60 2.93
CA PRO A 22 -8.85 -10.29 2.53
C PRO A 22 -10.19 -10.44 1.79
N PRO A 23 -11.11 -9.46 1.91
CA PRO A 23 -12.31 -9.47 1.10
C PRO A 23 -11.90 -9.68 -0.36
N ALA A 24 -12.61 -10.59 -1.04
CA ALA A 24 -12.39 -10.87 -2.44
C ALA A 24 -12.82 -9.66 -3.27
N THR A 25 -11.99 -8.62 -3.30
CA THR A 25 -12.05 -7.60 -4.34
C THR A 25 -11.78 -8.34 -5.65
N PRO A 26 -12.64 -8.23 -6.67
CA PRO A 26 -12.34 -8.79 -7.98
C PRO A 26 -10.93 -8.35 -8.34
N ALA A 27 -10.03 -9.29 -8.56
CA ALA A 27 -8.65 -9.00 -8.88
C ALA A 27 -8.66 -8.09 -10.13
N LEU A 28 -8.47 -6.78 -9.93
CA LEU A 28 -8.46 -5.82 -11.03
C LEU A 28 -7.31 -6.24 -11.93
N ARG A 29 -7.65 -6.65 -13.14
CA ARG A 29 -6.68 -7.03 -14.16
C ARG A 29 -6.42 -5.81 -15.03
N GLY A 30 -5.20 -5.33 -14.93
CA GLY A 30 -4.70 -4.15 -15.64
C GLY A 30 -3.70 -4.52 -16.74
N GLY A 31 -3.26 -3.51 -17.47
CA GLY A 31 -2.24 -3.63 -18.51
C GLY A 31 -0.83 -3.23 -18.03
N PRO A 32 0.21 -3.62 -18.76
CA PRO A 32 1.59 -3.20 -18.48
C PRO A 32 1.84 -1.70 -18.69
N HIS A 33 0.85 -0.96 -19.19
CA HIS A 33 0.93 0.49 -19.45
C HIS A 33 0.08 1.32 -18.49
N ASP A 34 -0.46 0.70 -17.44
CA ASP A 34 -1.39 1.38 -16.53
C ASP A 34 -0.79 2.62 -15.84
N PHE A 35 0.53 2.62 -15.61
CA PHE A 35 1.26 3.73 -14.98
C PHE A 35 1.89 4.71 -15.99
N ASP A 36 1.61 4.59 -17.30
CA ASP A 36 2.24 5.45 -18.31
C ASP A 36 1.97 6.95 -18.08
N PHE A 37 0.85 7.28 -17.43
CA PHE A 37 0.51 8.65 -17.06
C PHE A 37 1.50 9.28 -16.08
N GLU A 38 2.14 8.49 -15.21
CA GLU A 38 2.93 8.98 -14.07
C GLU A 38 4.39 9.26 -14.41
N PHE A 39 4.88 8.82 -15.57
CA PHE A 39 6.29 9.02 -15.93
C PHE A 39 6.69 10.49 -16.03
N GLY A 40 7.88 10.78 -15.51
CA GLY A 40 8.48 12.11 -15.48
C GLY A 40 8.42 12.75 -14.09
N ASP A 41 8.58 14.07 -14.09
CA ASP A 41 8.62 14.90 -12.89
C ASP A 41 7.24 15.47 -12.57
N TRP A 42 6.87 15.39 -11.30
CA TRP A 42 5.61 15.89 -10.77
C TRP A 42 5.88 16.74 -9.54
N ARG A 43 5.13 17.84 -9.39
CA ARG A 43 4.92 18.48 -8.10
C ARG A 43 3.97 17.62 -7.29
N CYS A 44 4.24 17.47 -6.00
CA CYS A 44 3.41 16.72 -5.07
C CYS A 44 3.04 17.61 -3.89
N HIS A 45 1.75 17.67 -3.58
CA HIS A 45 1.24 18.17 -2.31
C HIS A 45 0.63 17.00 -1.55
N LEU A 46 1.06 16.81 -0.31
CA LEU A 46 0.70 15.67 0.52
C LEU A 46 0.06 16.13 1.82
N LYS A 47 -1.04 15.48 2.22
CA LYS A 47 -1.53 15.44 3.60
C LYS A 47 -1.34 14.05 4.17
N ARG A 48 -0.65 13.93 5.31
CA ARG A 48 -0.46 12.67 6.05
C ARG A 48 -1.06 12.76 7.45
N ARG A 49 -1.87 11.77 7.81
CA ARG A 49 -2.50 11.66 9.15
C ARG A 49 -1.46 11.16 10.15
N LEU A 50 -1.34 11.83 11.31
CA LEU A 50 -0.37 11.45 12.34
C LEU A 50 -0.80 10.24 13.18
N HIS A 51 -2.11 10.09 13.41
CA HIS A 51 -2.68 9.04 14.26
C HIS A 51 -3.74 8.20 13.52
N PRO A 52 -3.37 7.43 12.48
CA PRO A 52 -4.26 6.49 11.81
C PRO A 52 -4.97 5.52 12.77
N LEU A 53 -6.20 5.14 12.43
CA LEU A 53 -7.09 4.21 13.15
C LEU A 53 -7.48 4.68 14.56
N THR A 54 -7.55 6.00 14.74
CA THR A 54 -7.99 6.63 16.00
C THR A 54 -9.16 7.60 15.81
N GLY A 55 -9.58 7.90 14.58
CA GLY A 55 -10.57 8.93 14.29
C GLY A 55 -10.07 10.37 14.47
N SER A 56 -8.77 10.56 14.80
CA SER A 56 -8.10 11.87 14.85
C SER A 56 -8.34 12.65 13.55
N GLN A 57 -8.17 13.96 13.54
CA GLN A 57 -8.09 14.78 12.31
C GLN A 57 -6.78 15.57 12.28
N ASP A 58 -5.75 15.05 12.93
CA ASP A 58 -4.43 15.67 12.99
C ASP A 58 -3.65 15.28 11.74
N TRP A 59 -3.55 16.24 10.83
CA TRP A 59 -2.85 16.13 9.57
C TRP A 59 -1.60 17.00 9.58
N VAL A 60 -0.55 16.49 8.93
CA VAL A 60 0.63 17.28 8.56
C VAL A 60 0.71 17.36 7.05
N GLU A 61 1.16 18.50 6.55
CA GLU A 61 1.26 18.77 5.12
C GLU A 61 2.72 18.80 4.69
N TYR A 62 2.96 18.38 3.46
CA TYR A 62 4.27 18.41 2.81
C TYR A 62 4.11 18.83 1.36
N ASP A 63 5.14 19.46 0.81
CA ASP A 63 5.25 19.81 -0.59
C ASP A 63 6.61 19.35 -1.13
N GLY A 64 6.65 19.00 -2.41
CA GLY A 64 7.89 18.64 -3.06
C GLY A 64 7.67 17.99 -4.41
N THR A 65 8.42 16.93 -4.70
CA THR A 65 8.46 16.31 -6.02
C THR A 65 8.32 14.80 -5.99
N SER A 66 7.77 14.26 -7.08
CA SER A 66 7.81 12.84 -7.41
C SER A 66 8.42 12.68 -8.79
N ASN A 67 9.50 11.91 -8.91
CA ASN A 67 10.12 11.55 -10.19
C ASN A 67 9.88 10.07 -10.45
N VAL A 68 9.25 9.73 -11.57
CA VAL A 68 8.97 8.33 -11.92
C VAL A 68 9.58 7.96 -13.26
N ARG A 69 10.36 6.89 -13.28
CA ARG A 69 11.03 6.38 -14.49
C ARG A 69 10.73 4.93 -14.79
N LYS A 70 10.79 4.59 -16.08
CA LYS A 70 10.69 3.22 -16.57
C LYS A 70 11.88 2.38 -16.13
N VAL A 71 11.63 1.10 -15.91
CA VAL A 71 12.63 0.04 -15.72
C VAL A 71 12.34 -1.08 -16.72
N TRP A 72 13.39 -1.61 -17.35
CA TRP A 72 13.30 -2.68 -18.36
C TRP A 72 12.25 -2.40 -19.45
N ASN A 73 12.30 -1.21 -20.04
CA ASN A 73 11.37 -0.75 -21.08
C ASN A 73 9.89 -0.79 -20.67
N GLY A 74 9.58 -0.51 -19.40
CA GLY A 74 8.20 -0.38 -18.92
C GLY A 74 7.62 -1.64 -18.29
N LYS A 75 8.38 -2.75 -18.21
CA LYS A 75 7.97 -3.93 -17.42
C LYS A 75 7.93 -3.67 -15.91
N ALA A 76 8.63 -2.61 -15.50
CA ALA A 76 8.65 -2.11 -14.15
C ALA A 76 8.80 -0.58 -14.18
N ASN A 77 8.58 0.05 -13.03
CA ASN A 77 8.93 1.45 -12.82
C ASN A 77 9.45 1.69 -11.40
N LEU A 78 10.22 2.76 -11.27
CA LEU A 78 10.75 3.25 -10.01
C LEU A 78 10.30 4.71 -9.85
N GLY A 79 9.70 5.02 -8.71
CA GLY A 79 9.29 6.38 -8.34
C GLY A 79 10.00 6.83 -7.07
N GLU A 80 10.61 8.01 -7.10
CA GLU A 80 11.27 8.67 -5.98
C GLU A 80 10.42 9.86 -5.55
N LEU A 81 10.13 9.95 -4.26
CA LEU A 81 9.31 10.98 -3.64
C LEU A 81 10.19 11.75 -2.65
N GLU A 82 10.25 13.05 -2.82
CA GLU A 82 11.06 13.98 -2.03
C GLU A 82 10.17 15.12 -1.56
N LEU A 83 9.85 15.18 -0.27
CA LEU A 83 8.92 16.17 0.27
C LEU A 83 9.44 16.81 1.56
N ASP A 84 9.15 18.10 1.72
CA ASP A 84 9.43 18.86 2.92
C ASP A 84 8.15 19.37 3.55
N GLY A 85 8.09 19.36 4.88
CA GLY A 85 6.96 19.88 5.63
C GLY A 85 7.31 20.23 7.08
N PRO A 86 6.37 20.78 7.86
CA PRO A 86 6.61 21.17 9.25
C PRO A 86 7.02 20.01 10.17
N ALA A 87 6.68 18.77 9.79
CA ALA A 87 7.05 17.55 10.51
C ALA A 87 8.38 16.94 10.03
N GLY A 88 9.13 17.65 9.19
CA GLY A 88 10.44 17.27 8.71
C GLY A 88 10.46 16.86 7.23
N HIS A 89 11.55 16.22 6.86
CA HIS A 89 11.82 15.75 5.52
C HIS A 89 11.28 14.32 5.31
N LEU A 90 10.74 14.02 4.12
CA LEU A 90 10.18 12.73 3.76
C LEU A 90 10.74 12.25 2.42
N GLU A 91 11.45 11.12 2.48
CA GLU A 91 11.96 10.39 1.32
C GLU A 91 11.20 9.07 1.15
N GLY A 92 10.66 8.86 -0.05
CA GLY A 92 9.93 7.66 -0.42
C GLY A 92 10.45 7.05 -1.71
N LEU A 93 10.47 5.72 -1.77
CA LEU A 93 10.79 4.97 -2.98
C LEU A 93 9.66 3.99 -3.28
N SER A 94 9.12 4.03 -4.49
CA SER A 94 8.18 3.02 -4.98
C SER A 94 8.83 2.18 -6.08
N LEU A 95 8.81 0.86 -5.92
CA LEU A 95 9.16 -0.11 -6.96
C LEU A 95 7.88 -0.82 -7.38
N ARG A 96 7.58 -0.79 -8.69
CA ARG A 96 6.37 -1.39 -9.24
C ARG A 96 6.72 -2.38 -10.34
N LEU A 97 6.23 -3.61 -10.20
CA LEU A 97 6.53 -4.73 -11.09
C LEU A 97 5.23 -5.29 -11.70
N TYR A 98 5.14 -5.36 -13.02
CA TYR A 98 4.01 -6.00 -13.69
C TYR A 98 4.19 -7.52 -13.72
N ASN A 99 3.19 -8.25 -13.23
CA ASN A 99 3.09 -9.70 -13.37
C ASN A 99 2.18 -10.02 -14.58
N PRO A 100 2.76 -10.43 -15.73
CA PRO A 100 1.98 -10.70 -16.94
C PRO A 100 1.12 -11.97 -16.84
N GLN A 101 1.45 -12.92 -15.96
CA GLN A 101 0.63 -14.12 -15.77
C GLN A 101 -0.66 -13.81 -14.99
N ALA A 102 -0.55 -12.96 -13.97
CA ALA A 102 -1.71 -12.51 -13.19
C ALA A 102 -2.49 -11.37 -13.87
N GLY A 103 -1.81 -10.60 -14.74
CA GLY A 103 -2.35 -9.35 -15.30
C GLY A 103 -2.46 -8.27 -14.24
N GLN A 104 -1.52 -8.22 -13.30
CA GLN A 104 -1.58 -7.36 -12.12
C GLN A 104 -0.22 -6.72 -11.84
N TRP A 105 -0.25 -5.60 -11.13
CA TRP A 105 0.91 -4.89 -10.64
C TRP A 105 1.17 -5.22 -9.17
N ASN A 106 2.44 -5.40 -8.84
CA ASN A 106 2.94 -5.41 -7.46
C ASN A 106 3.57 -4.06 -7.18
N VAL A 107 3.14 -3.38 -6.12
CA VAL A 107 3.65 -2.07 -5.70
C VAL A 107 4.26 -2.23 -4.31
N THR A 108 5.55 -1.98 -4.18
CA THR A 108 6.25 -1.91 -2.89
C THR A 108 6.71 -0.49 -2.64
N PHE A 109 6.63 -0.05 -1.38
CA PHE A 109 7.10 1.26 -0.96
C PHE A 109 8.24 1.10 0.05
N ALA A 110 9.20 2.01 0.05
CA ALA A 110 10.21 2.11 1.09
C ALA A 110 10.27 3.55 1.60
N ASN A 111 10.47 3.68 2.90
CA ASN A 111 10.72 4.96 3.56
C ASN A 111 12.23 5.06 3.82
N GLY A 112 12.88 6.11 3.31
CA GLY A 112 14.32 6.33 3.44
C GLY A 112 14.81 6.33 4.88
N ALA A 113 14.02 6.91 5.81
CA ALA A 113 14.36 6.99 7.22
C ALA A 113 14.31 5.62 7.93
N ALA A 114 13.45 4.70 7.48
CA ALA A 114 13.30 3.39 8.08
C ALA A 114 14.20 2.33 7.44
N GLY A 115 14.63 2.53 6.18
CA GLY A 115 15.44 1.56 5.44
C GLY A 115 14.71 0.23 5.19
N MET A 116 13.38 0.22 5.24
CA MET A 116 12.55 -0.98 5.10
C MET A 116 11.60 -0.86 3.91
N VAL A 117 11.38 -1.99 3.25
CA VAL A 117 10.39 -2.15 2.17
C VAL A 117 9.10 -2.72 2.76
N THR A 118 7.97 -2.12 2.43
CA THR A 118 6.65 -2.58 2.84
C THR A 118 6.24 -3.86 2.09
N PRO A 119 5.33 -4.68 2.64
CA PRO A 119 4.74 -5.79 1.91
C PRO A 119 4.12 -5.32 0.59
N ALA A 120 4.32 -6.09 -0.48
CA ALA A 120 3.80 -5.73 -1.80
C ALA A 120 2.28 -5.60 -1.81
N MET A 121 1.80 -4.51 -2.39
CA MET A 121 0.40 -4.28 -2.70
C MET A 121 0.09 -4.81 -4.09
N ILE A 122 -1.01 -5.54 -4.22
CA ILE A 122 -1.41 -6.19 -5.46
C ILE A 122 -2.64 -5.47 -6.00
N GLY A 123 -2.63 -5.16 -7.29
CA GLY A 123 -3.72 -4.40 -7.90
C GLY A 123 -3.57 -4.20 -9.40
N GLY A 124 -4.38 -3.29 -9.92
CA GLY A 124 -4.42 -2.93 -11.32
C GLY A 124 -5.39 -1.79 -11.57
N PHE A 125 -5.54 -1.41 -12.83
CA PHE A 125 -6.42 -0.31 -13.22
C PHE A 125 -7.65 -0.80 -13.97
N GLN A 126 -8.77 -0.15 -13.72
CA GLN A 126 -10.01 -0.31 -14.49
C GLN A 126 -10.70 1.05 -14.61
N GLY A 127 -11.07 1.44 -15.83
CA GLY A 127 -11.82 2.68 -16.06
C GLY A 127 -11.12 3.96 -15.58
N GLY A 128 -9.79 4.04 -15.68
CA GLY A 128 -9.01 5.21 -15.24
C GLY A 128 -8.80 5.32 -13.73
N ARG A 129 -9.11 4.25 -12.99
CA ARG A 129 -8.93 4.15 -11.54
C ARG A 129 -8.06 2.95 -11.20
N GLY A 130 -7.00 3.18 -10.44
CA GLY A 130 -6.11 2.12 -9.95
C GLY A 130 -6.47 1.77 -8.52
N GLU A 131 -6.60 0.49 -8.20
CA GLU A 131 -6.77 0.03 -6.82
C GLU A 131 -5.80 -1.08 -6.48
N PHE A 132 -5.19 -0.97 -5.30
CA PHE A 132 -4.16 -1.89 -4.82
C PHE A 132 -4.40 -2.18 -3.35
N TYR A 133 -4.14 -3.43 -2.96
CA TYR A 133 -4.42 -3.90 -1.61
C TYR A 133 -3.27 -4.75 -1.09
N ASN A 134 -2.98 -4.65 0.20
CA ASN A 134 -2.20 -5.65 0.93
C ASN A 134 -2.78 -5.87 2.33
N GLN A 135 -2.12 -6.75 3.07
CA GLN A 135 -2.23 -6.79 4.52
C GLN A 135 -0.90 -6.36 5.11
N ASP A 136 -0.94 -5.59 6.19
CA ASP A 136 0.24 -5.12 6.90
C ASP A 136 -0.02 -5.08 8.41
N THR A 137 0.96 -4.61 9.17
CA THR A 137 0.85 -4.37 10.62
C THR A 137 1.05 -2.90 10.93
N TYR A 138 0.16 -2.32 11.73
CA TYR A 138 0.30 -0.96 12.27
C TYR A 138 0.30 -1.03 13.80
N GLY A 139 1.46 -0.78 14.41
CA GLY A 139 1.69 -1.10 15.82
C GLY A 139 1.57 -2.61 16.05
N ASP A 140 0.66 -3.02 16.93
CA ASP A 140 0.36 -4.44 17.20
C ASP A 140 -0.89 -4.94 16.45
N ARG A 141 -1.45 -4.13 15.54
CA ARG A 141 -2.71 -4.43 14.83
C ARG A 141 -2.44 -4.91 13.42
N ALA A 142 -3.01 -6.06 13.06
CA ALA A 142 -3.12 -6.48 11.67
C ALA A 142 -4.15 -5.58 10.96
N ILE A 143 -3.78 -5.06 9.79
CA ILE A 143 -4.60 -4.11 9.03
C ILE A 143 -4.64 -4.49 7.55
N PHE A 144 -5.68 -4.01 6.85
CA PHE A 144 -5.64 -3.88 5.40
C PHE A 144 -5.21 -2.49 5.00
N VAL A 145 -4.38 -2.42 3.96
CA VAL A 145 -3.99 -1.15 3.33
C VAL A 145 -4.55 -1.13 1.92
N ARG A 146 -5.06 0.03 1.51
CA ARG A 146 -5.58 0.28 0.16
C ARG A 146 -4.93 1.51 -0.42
N PHE A 147 -4.43 1.42 -1.66
CA PHE A 147 -4.12 2.58 -2.50
C PHE A 147 -5.18 2.76 -3.57
N ILE A 148 -5.57 4.01 -3.77
CA ILE A 148 -6.44 4.44 -4.87
C ILE A 148 -5.71 5.50 -5.67
N PHE A 149 -5.51 5.21 -6.96
CA PHE A 149 -5.16 6.22 -7.97
C PHE A 149 -6.45 6.68 -8.65
N SER A 150 -6.69 7.99 -8.68
CA SER A 150 -7.90 8.59 -9.27
C SER A 150 -7.61 9.94 -9.91
N ASP A 151 -8.64 10.50 -10.55
CA ASP A 151 -8.64 11.85 -11.12
C ASP A 151 -7.47 12.09 -12.08
N ILE A 152 -7.15 11.04 -12.85
CA ILE A 152 -6.00 10.97 -13.73
C ILE A 152 -6.29 11.77 -15.00
N THR A 153 -5.45 12.77 -15.24
CA THR A 153 -5.41 13.60 -16.44
C THR A 153 -3.97 13.64 -16.97
N PRO A 154 -3.72 14.22 -18.16
CA PRO A 154 -2.36 14.42 -18.65
C PRO A 154 -1.48 15.30 -17.76
N SER A 155 -2.03 16.06 -16.81
CA SER A 155 -1.28 17.02 -15.99
C SER A 155 -1.64 16.98 -14.50
N SER A 156 -2.47 16.02 -14.06
CA SER A 156 -2.79 15.83 -12.65
C SER A 156 -3.22 14.40 -12.34
N PHE A 157 -3.00 13.95 -11.12
CA PHE A 157 -3.65 12.77 -10.57
C PHE A 157 -3.66 12.82 -9.03
N LYS A 158 -4.40 11.91 -8.41
CA LYS A 158 -4.48 11.76 -6.95
C LYS A 158 -4.12 10.34 -6.53
N LEU A 159 -3.39 10.22 -5.43
CA LEU A 159 -3.12 8.96 -4.72
C LEU A 159 -3.63 9.06 -3.29
N VAL A 160 -4.49 8.12 -2.89
CA VAL A 160 -4.98 8.00 -1.50
C VAL A 160 -4.59 6.65 -0.91
N GLN A 161 -3.96 6.67 0.27
CA GLN A 161 -3.81 5.49 1.13
C GLN A 161 -4.88 5.51 2.22
N ALA A 162 -5.50 4.35 2.46
CA ALA A 162 -6.39 4.13 3.58
C ALA A 162 -6.05 2.85 4.33
N PHE A 163 -6.29 2.86 5.65
CA PHE A 163 -6.18 1.68 6.51
C PHE A 163 -7.55 1.19 6.94
N SER A 164 -7.66 -0.11 7.19
CA SER A 164 -8.82 -0.76 7.78
C SER A 164 -8.37 -1.79 8.81
N ASP A 165 -8.96 -1.75 10.00
CA ASP A 165 -8.76 -2.74 11.08
C ASP A 165 -9.99 -3.62 11.33
N ASP A 166 -11.02 -3.52 10.48
CA ASP A 166 -12.28 -4.27 10.58
C ASP A 166 -12.53 -5.20 9.37
N ALA A 167 -11.44 -5.66 8.77
CA ALA A 167 -11.42 -6.50 7.57
C ALA A 167 -12.03 -5.83 6.33
N GLY A 168 -11.81 -4.52 6.16
CA GLY A 168 -12.16 -3.76 4.96
C GLY A 168 -13.60 -3.26 4.93
N LYS A 169 -14.34 -3.35 6.04
CA LYS A 169 -15.72 -2.83 6.12
C LYS A 169 -15.72 -1.31 6.18
N THR A 170 -14.79 -0.74 6.93
CA THR A 170 -14.53 0.70 6.99
C THR A 170 -13.08 1.01 6.64
N TRP A 171 -12.84 2.22 6.13
CA TRP A 171 -11.53 2.67 5.67
C TRP A 171 -11.27 4.10 6.16
N GLU A 172 -10.11 4.32 6.76
CA GLU A 172 -9.66 5.64 7.19
C GLU A 172 -8.48 6.10 6.32
N ASP A 173 -8.72 7.14 5.53
CA ASP A 173 -7.68 7.79 4.74
C ASP A 173 -6.61 8.37 5.67
N ASN A 174 -5.35 8.07 5.37
CA ASN A 174 -4.21 8.52 6.16
C ASN A 174 -3.06 9.10 5.33
N TRP A 175 -3.17 9.03 4.01
CA TRP A 175 -2.26 9.67 3.05
C TRP A 175 -3.08 10.16 1.88
N ILE A 176 -3.02 11.46 1.58
CA ILE A 176 -3.71 12.06 0.45
C ILE A 176 -2.69 12.91 -0.31
N ALA A 177 -2.23 12.40 -1.44
CA ALA A 177 -1.30 13.10 -2.31
C ALA A 177 -1.99 13.54 -3.61
N THR A 178 -1.77 14.78 -4.00
CA THR A 178 -2.16 15.32 -5.31
C THR A 178 -0.93 15.71 -6.07
N PHE A 179 -0.88 15.33 -7.35
CA PHE A 179 0.25 15.55 -8.22
C PHE A 179 -0.13 16.46 -9.38
N SER A 180 0.76 17.35 -9.77
CA SER A 180 0.57 18.24 -10.93
C SER A 180 1.88 18.52 -11.68
N ARG A 181 1.78 18.90 -12.96
CA ARG A 181 2.89 19.37 -13.79
C ARG A 181 2.45 20.47 -14.75
#